data_AF-A0A2V9LAK8-F1
#
_entry.id   AF-A0A2V9LAK8-F1
#
_cell.length_a   1.000
_cell.length_b   1.000
_cell.length_c   1.000
_cell.angle_alpha   90.00
_cell.angle_beta   90.00
_cell.angle_gamma   90.00
#
_symmetry.space_group_name_H-M   'P 1'
#
loop_
_entity.id
_entity.type
_entity.pdbx_description
1 polymer ?
#
loop_
_entity_poly.entity_id
_entity_poly.type
_entity_poly.pdbx_seq_one_letter_code
_entity_poly.pdbx_strand_id
1 'polypeptide(L)' 'VNDFGKPGYGGPCPPPGKPHRYFFKLYALDKRLDLGAGATRKAVEQAMKGHILARAKLVGRYGR' A
#
# COMPACT_ATOMS: atom_id res chain seq x y z
N VAL A 1 -3.81 -7.49 5.99
CA VAL A 1 -5.04 -6.74 6.34
C VAL A 1 -4.74 -5.25 6.30
N ASN A 2 -5.68 -4.39 5.88
CA ASN A 2 -5.52 -2.94 5.87
C ASN A 2 -5.82 -2.31 7.25
N ASP A 3 -5.63 -1.00 7.40
CA ASP A 3 -5.83 -0.31 8.69
C ASP A 3 -7.32 -0.21 9.10
N PHE A 4 -8.26 -0.49 8.19
CA PHE A 4 -9.69 -0.67 8.52
C PHE A 4 -10.02 -2.08 9.03
N GLY A 5 -9.02 -2.95 9.21
CA GLY A 5 -9.20 -4.32 9.69
C GLY A 5 -9.76 -5.29 8.65
N LYS A 6 -9.78 -4.93 7.36
CA LYS A 6 -10.35 -5.77 6.28
C LYS A 6 -9.32 -6.08 5.18
N PRO A 7 -9.46 -7.19 4.43
CA PRO A 7 -8.70 -7.38 3.19
C PRO A 7 -9.21 -6.43 2.08
N GLY A 8 -8.34 -6.09 1.14
CA GLY A 8 -8.69 -5.24 -0.02
C GLY A 8 -8.48 -3.74 0.20
N TYR A 9 -9.00 -2.95 -0.74
CA TYR A 9 -8.83 -1.50 -0.79
C TYR A 9 -9.84 -0.78 0.11
N GLY A 10 -9.35 0.05 1.03
CA GLY A 10 -10.14 1.01 1.79
C GLY A 10 -9.88 2.41 1.25
N GLY A 11 -10.90 3.03 0.66
CA GLY A 11 -10.77 4.30 -0.07
C GLY A 11 -10.55 5.55 0.81
N PRO A 12 -10.41 6.72 0.17
CA PRO A 12 -10.24 8.00 0.86
C PRO A 12 -11.41 8.35 1.77
N CYS A 13 -11.12 8.61 3.04
CA CYS A 13 -12.09 9.11 4.02
C CYS A 13 -11.42 10.16 4.93
N PRO A 14 -10.92 11.29 4.39
CA PRO A 14 -10.26 12.30 5.21
C PRO A 14 -11.30 13.03 6.09
N PRO A 15 -10.91 13.53 7.27
CA PRO A 15 -11.74 14.45 8.04
C PRO A 15 -11.90 15.79 7.29
N PRO A 16 -12.90 16.63 7.64
CA PRO A 16 -13.03 17.98 7.10
C PRO A 16 -11.75 18.82 7.31
N GLY A 17 -11.42 19.66 6.33
CA GLY A 17 -10.26 20.55 6.39
C GLY A 17 -9.19 20.23 5.35
N LYS A 18 -7.93 20.10 5.78
CA LYS A 18 -6.79 19.95 4.86
C LYS A 18 -6.87 18.63 4.08
N PRO A 19 -6.79 18.64 2.73
CA PRO A 19 -6.78 17.42 1.93
C PRO A 19 -5.64 16.46 2.31
N HIS A 20 -5.94 15.17 2.32
CA HIS A 20 -4.94 14.12 2.52
C HIS A 20 -4.23 13.77 1.20
N ARG A 21 -3.00 13.28 1.31
CA ARG A 21 -2.23 12.71 0.18
C ARG A 21 -2.31 11.18 0.24
N TYR A 22 -2.74 10.56 -0.86
CA TYR A 22 -2.84 9.12 -1.01
C TYR A 22 -1.72 8.64 -1.92
N PHE A 23 -0.81 7.84 -1.38
CA PHE A 23 0.36 7.32 -2.08
C PHE A 23 0.09 5.91 -2.57
N PHE A 24 -0.06 5.75 -3.88
CA PHE A 24 -0.15 4.44 -4.53
C PHE A 24 1.26 4.05 -4.96
N LYS A 25 1.77 2.94 -4.43
CA LYS A 25 3.11 2.44 -4.72
C LYS A 25 3.01 1.14 -5.50
N LEU A 26 3.71 1.07 -6.63
CA LEU A 26 3.83 -0.12 -7.46
C LEU A 26 5.28 -0.60 -7.43
N TYR A 27 5.47 -1.91 -7.27
CA TYR A 27 6.78 -2.55 -7.16
C TYR A 27 6.86 -3.68 -8.17
N ALA A 28 7.93 -3.72 -8.97
CA ALA A 28 8.29 -4.88 -9.77
C ALA A 28 9.30 -5.72 -8.98
N LEU A 29 9.04 -7.02 -8.85
CA LEU A 29 9.87 -7.95 -8.09
C LEU A 29 10.44 -9.05 -9.00
N ASP A 30 11.63 -9.53 -8.68
CA ASP A 30 12.26 -10.68 -9.36
C ASP A 30 11.75 -12.05 -8.87
N LYS A 31 10.93 -12.06 -7.81
CA LYS A 31 10.38 -13.28 -7.21
C LYS A 31 8.91 -13.11 -6.81
N ARG A 32 8.26 -14.26 -6.61
CA ARG A 32 7.00 -14.33 -5.87
C ARG A 32 7.28 -14.24 -4.36
N LEU A 33 6.40 -13.54 -3.66
CA LEU A 33 6.43 -13.48 -2.20
C LEU A 33 5.63 -14.65 -1.64
N ASP A 34 6.22 -15.40 -0.72
CA ASP A 34 5.54 -16.47 0.00
C ASP A 34 4.87 -15.88 1.26
N LEU A 35 3.65 -15.38 1.08
CA LEU A 35 2.86 -14.73 2.13
C LEU A 35 1.44 -15.27 2.12
N GLY A 36 0.96 -15.68 3.29
CA GLY A 36 -0.43 -16.12 3.47
C GLY A 36 -1.45 -15.00 3.35
N ALA A 37 -2.72 -15.38 3.23
CA ALA A 37 -3.84 -14.44 3.30
C ALA A 37 -3.78 -13.63 4.61
N GLY A 38 -4.10 -12.35 4.53
CA GLY A 38 -4.11 -11.47 5.70
C GLY A 38 -2.75 -10.83 6.05
N ALA A 39 -1.67 -11.11 5.33
CA ALA A 39 -0.37 -10.46 5.53
C ALA A 39 -0.49 -8.92 5.70
N THR A 40 0.24 -8.38 6.69
CA THR A 40 0.25 -6.94 6.97
C THR A 40 1.11 -6.21 5.95
N ARG A 41 0.89 -4.90 5.78
CA ARG A 41 1.75 -4.06 4.94
C ARG A 41 3.22 -4.21 5.33
N LYS A 42 3.53 -4.24 6.63
CA LYS A 42 4.90 -4.40 7.14
C LYS A 42 5.50 -5.74 6.68
N ALA A 43 4.77 -6.83 6.77
CA ALA A 43 5.23 -8.15 6.33
C ALA A 43 5.53 -8.17 4.82
N VAL A 44 4.64 -7.59 4.01
CA VAL A 44 4.86 -7.43 2.56
C VAL A 44 6.12 -6.60 2.28
N GLU A 45 6.28 -5.45 2.93
CA GLU A 45 7.46 -4.58 2.76
C GLU A 45 8.77 -5.27 3.15
N GLN A 46 8.79 -6.12 4.18
CA GLN A 46 9.98 -6.90 4.53
C GLN A 46 10.29 -7.98 3.49
N ALA A 47 9.28 -8.74 3.05
CA ALA A 47 9.46 -9.82 2.08
C ALA A 47 9.94 -9.33 0.71
N MET A 48 9.64 -8.08 0.35
CA MET A 48 10.13 -7.45 -0.89
C MET A 48 11.61 -6.99 -0.82
N LYS A 49 12.21 -6.83 0.36
CA LYS A 49 13.57 -6.30 0.48
C LYS A 49 14.57 -7.19 -0.26
N GLY A 50 15.51 -6.56 -0.98
CA GLY A 50 16.50 -7.25 -1.82
C GLY A 50 15.99 -7.73 -3.17
N HIS A 51 14.68 -7.67 -3.42
CA HIS A 51 14.03 -8.27 -4.60
C HIS A 51 13.32 -7.25 -5.50
N ILE A 52 13.49 -5.95 -5.25
CA ILE A 52 12.80 -4.91 -6.00
C ILE A 52 13.63 -4.48 -7.21
N LEU A 53 13.11 -4.77 -8.40
CA LEU A 53 13.71 -4.38 -9.69
C LEU A 53 13.36 -2.95 -10.09
N ALA A 54 12.11 -2.53 -9.85
CA ALA A 54 11.64 -1.19 -10.19
C ALA A 54 10.52 -0.73 -9.24
N ARG A 55 10.32 0.59 -9.16
CA ARG A 55 9.29 1.22 -8.32
C ARG A 55 8.63 2.36 -9.06
N ALA A 56 7.32 2.48 -8.91
CA ALA A 56 6.56 3.66 -9.34
C ALA A 56 5.68 4.15 -8.19
N LYS A 57 5.37 5.45 -8.21
CA LYS A 57 4.55 6.10 -7.20
C LYS A 57 3.61 7.11 -7.84
N LEU A 58 2.31 6.91 -7.62
CA LEU A 58 1.28 7.89 -7.95
C LEU A 58 0.80 8.53 -6.65
N VAL A 59 0.61 9.85 -6.65
CA VAL A 59 0.10 10.59 -5.49
C VAL A 59 -1.18 11.32 -5.87
N GLY A 60 -2.29 10.86 -5.31
CA GLY A 60 -3.58 11.55 -5.37
C GLY A 60 -3.80 12.44 -4.16
N ARG A 61 -4.64 13.47 -4.31
CA ARG A 61 -5.14 14.27 -3.18
C ARG A 61 -6.66 14.21 -3.16
N TYR A 62 -7.23 14.11 -1.97
CA TYR A 62 -8.67 14.17 -1.76
C TYR A 62 -8.95 14.90 -0.44
N GLY A 63 -9.94 15.80 -0.46
CA GLY A 63 -10.47 16.52 0.70
C GLY A 63 -11.99 16.42 0.69
N ARG A 64 -12.62 16.55 1.88
CA ARG A 64 -14.07 16.66 2.02
C ARG A 64 -14.51 18.11 1.95
#